data_AF-A0A914NM44-F1
#
_entry.id   AF-A0A914NM44-F1
#
_cell.length_a   1.000
_cell.length_b   1.000
_cell.length_c   1.000
_cell.angle_alpha   90.00
_cell.angle_beta   90.00
_cell.angle_gamma   90.00
#
_symmetry.space_group_name_H-M   'P 1'
#
loop_
_entity.id
_entity.type
_entity.pdbx_description
1 polymer ?
#
loop_
_entity_poly.entity_id
_entity_poly.type
_entity_poly.pdbx_seq_one_letter_code
_entity_poly.pdbx_strand_id
1 'polypeptide(L)'
;MTLTCATAQYGILVSIASKNRVVPYDLLMNSLGIGNERELEDFIIQAIYQGIIKGKLNAVNHCLEVIDWRASCVENLDMDFMTQTLEEWSKRCGDFVNLLSGQVDGANKFVAEFNANEKRITDEVENIKQLFTCADDSTVQRKFWSGVEGL
;
A
#
# COMPACT_ATOMS: atom_id res chain seq x y z
N MET A 1 34.59 -20.08 -32.51
CA MET A 1 33.35 -20.77 -32.08
C MET A 1 33.02 -20.49 -30.60
N THR A 2 33.48 -19.39 -30.00
CA THR A 2 33.24 -19.05 -28.58
C THR A 2 32.26 -17.88 -28.38
N LEU A 3 31.99 -17.09 -29.42
CA LEU A 3 31.15 -15.89 -29.34
C LEU A 3 29.64 -16.17 -29.27
N THR A 4 29.17 -17.37 -29.64
CA THR A 4 27.73 -17.70 -29.65
C THR A 4 27.20 -18.23 -28.32
N CYS A 5 28.06 -18.78 -27.45
CA CYS A 5 27.63 -19.32 -26.15
C CYS A 5 27.51 -18.20 -25.09
N ALA A 6 28.46 -17.28 -25.06
CA ALA A 6 28.49 -16.19 -24.09
C ALA A 6 27.27 -15.24 -24.24
N THR A 7 26.83 -14.97 -25.46
CA THR A 7 25.62 -14.15 -25.72
C THR A 7 24.34 -14.84 -25.25
N ALA A 8 24.29 -16.19 -25.29
CA ALA A 8 23.14 -16.94 -24.77
C ALA A 8 23.06 -16.90 -23.23
N GLN A 9 24.21 -16.96 -22.54
CA GLN A 9 24.27 -16.87 -21.08
C GLN A 9 23.74 -15.53 -20.55
N TYR A 10 24.06 -14.42 -21.21
CA TYR A 10 23.51 -13.10 -20.82
C TYR A 10 21.98 -13.03 -20.97
N GLY A 11 21.40 -13.67 -21.99
CA GLY A 11 19.94 -13.76 -22.14
C GLY A 11 19.27 -14.53 -21.00
N ILE A 12 19.87 -15.65 -20.58
CA ILE A 12 19.40 -16.44 -19.43
C ILE A 12 19.48 -15.63 -18.14
N LEU A 13 20.61 -14.93 -17.92
CA LEU A 13 20.79 -14.05 -16.76
C LEU A 13 19.69 -12.98 -16.67
N VAL A 14 19.39 -12.30 -17.79
CA VAL A 14 18.34 -11.28 -17.86
C VAL A 14 16.95 -11.89 -17.60
N SER A 15 16.67 -13.09 -18.13
CA SER A 15 15.40 -13.77 -17.88
C SER A 15 15.20 -14.08 -16.39
N ILE A 16 16.25 -14.55 -15.71
CA ILE A 16 16.21 -14.83 -14.27
C ILE A 16 16.06 -13.53 -13.46
N ALA A 17 16.82 -12.49 -13.82
CA ALA A 17 16.77 -11.17 -13.21
C ALA A 17 15.38 -10.51 -13.34
N SER A 18 14.66 -10.74 -14.44
CA SER A 18 13.32 -10.20 -14.67
C SER A 18 12.25 -10.77 -13.72
N LYS A 19 12.48 -11.97 -13.18
CA LYS A 19 11.52 -12.68 -12.32
C LYS A 19 11.85 -12.54 -10.85
N ASN A 20 13.14 -12.41 -10.51
CA ASN A 20 13.62 -12.47 -9.14
C ASN A 20 14.52 -11.27 -8.84
N ARG A 21 14.12 -10.47 -7.85
CA ARG A 21 14.93 -9.34 -7.34
C ARG A 21 16.17 -9.81 -6.59
N VAL A 22 16.10 -10.95 -5.92
CA VAL A 22 17.24 -11.57 -5.22
C VAL A 22 17.41 -12.96 -5.80
N VAL A 23 18.58 -13.21 -6.41
CA VAL A 23 18.85 -14.46 -7.12
C VAL A 23 19.96 -15.23 -6.39
N PRO A 24 19.70 -16.45 -5.88
CA PRO A 24 20.74 -17.25 -5.24
C PRO A 24 21.75 -17.77 -6.28
N TYR A 25 22.99 -17.94 -5.86
CA TYR A 25 24.08 -18.42 -6.71
C TYR A 25 23.79 -19.81 -7.28
N ASP A 26 23.20 -20.72 -6.49
CA ASP A 26 22.84 -22.07 -6.96
C ASP A 26 21.94 -22.04 -8.21
N LEU A 27 20.95 -21.13 -8.23
CA LEU A 27 20.04 -20.98 -9.36
C LEU A 27 20.79 -20.43 -10.59
N LEU A 28 21.68 -19.46 -10.39
CA LEU A 28 22.49 -18.88 -11.45
C LEU A 28 23.47 -19.91 -12.02
N MET A 29 24.20 -20.62 -11.16
CA MET A 29 25.17 -21.66 -11.55
C MET A 29 24.50 -22.76 -12.37
N ASN A 30 23.36 -23.27 -11.90
CA ASN A 30 22.60 -24.30 -12.60
C ASN A 30 22.06 -23.83 -13.96
N SER A 31 21.57 -22.59 -14.03
CA SER A 31 20.96 -22.06 -15.27
C SER A 31 21.99 -21.63 -16.32
N LEU A 32 23.13 -21.11 -15.87
CA LEU A 32 24.24 -20.63 -16.73
C LEU A 32 25.23 -21.76 -17.08
N GLY A 33 25.16 -22.89 -16.36
CA GLY A 33 26.09 -24.02 -16.50
C GLY A 33 27.49 -23.72 -15.95
N ILE A 34 27.58 -22.87 -14.92
CA ILE A 34 28.86 -22.45 -14.31
C ILE A 34 29.10 -23.28 -13.05
N GLY A 35 30.23 -23.97 -12.97
CA GLY A 35 30.54 -24.90 -11.87
C GLY A 35 31.25 -24.28 -10.67
N ASN A 36 31.78 -23.06 -10.81
CA ASN A 36 32.57 -22.40 -9.77
C ASN A 36 32.00 -21.03 -9.41
N GLU A 37 31.93 -20.71 -8.12
CA GLU A 37 31.45 -19.41 -7.64
C GLU A 37 32.30 -18.26 -8.19
N ARG A 38 33.63 -18.40 -8.20
CA ARG A 38 34.55 -17.37 -8.74
C ARG A 38 34.24 -17.02 -10.19
N GLU A 39 34.00 -18.03 -11.02
CA GLU A 39 33.65 -17.83 -12.44
C GLU A 39 32.29 -17.16 -12.60
N LEU A 40 31.34 -17.48 -11.72
CA LEU A 40 30.04 -16.82 -11.70
C LEU A 40 30.18 -15.34 -11.32
N GLU A 41 30.97 -15.02 -10.29
CA GLU A 41 31.19 -13.64 -9.86
C GLU A 41 31.85 -12.81 -10.96
N ASP A 42 32.89 -13.34 -11.61
CA ASP A 42 33.56 -12.69 -12.74
C ASP A 42 32.60 -12.47 -13.92
N PHE A 43 31.73 -13.44 -14.22
CA PHE A 43 30.70 -13.30 -15.25
C PHE A 43 29.66 -12.22 -14.90
N ILE A 44 29.18 -12.19 -13.66
CA ILE A 44 28.22 -11.16 -13.21
C ILE A 44 28.87 -9.78 -13.25
N ILE A 45 30.13 -9.67 -12.82
CA ILE A 45 30.90 -8.43 -12.89
C ILE A 45 31.02 -7.97 -14.35
N GLN A 46 31.34 -8.86 -15.29
CA GLN A 46 31.34 -8.54 -16.72
C GLN A 46 29.96 -8.08 -17.23
N ALA A 47 28.88 -8.73 -16.80
CA ALA A 47 27.52 -8.33 -17.15
C ALA A 47 27.16 -6.93 -16.64
N ILE A 48 27.61 -6.58 -15.42
CA ILE A 48 27.46 -5.24 -14.85
C ILE A 48 28.27 -4.21 -15.64
N TYR A 49 29.54 -4.52 -15.95
CA TYR A 49 30.40 -3.64 -16.75
C TYR A 49 29.85 -3.38 -18.16
N GLN A 50 29.23 -4.37 -18.79
CA GLN A 50 28.58 -4.23 -20.09
C GLN A 50 27.21 -3.52 -20.01
N GLY A 51 26.72 -3.21 -18.81
CA GLY A 51 25.44 -2.56 -18.58
C GLY A 51 24.24 -3.47 -18.91
N ILE A 52 24.41 -4.79 -18.85
CA ILE A 52 23.34 -5.77 -19.07
C ILE A 52 22.46 -5.86 -17.82
N ILE A 53 23.07 -5.83 -16.65
CA ILE A 53 22.37 -5.81 -15.36
C ILE A 53 22.96 -4.72 -14.47
N LYS A 54 22.15 -4.19 -13.56
CA LYS A 54 22.58 -3.36 -12.44
C LYS A 54 22.15 -4.08 -11.17
N GLY A 55 23.10 -4.26 -10.27
CA GLY A 55 22.84 -4.98 -9.04
C GLY A 55 24.04 -4.98 -8.12
N LYS A 56 23.85 -5.57 -6.95
CA LYS A 56 24.89 -5.74 -5.95
C LYS A 56 25.13 -7.23 -5.72
N LEU A 57 26.40 -7.62 -5.75
CA LEU A 57 26.83 -8.95 -5.35
C LEU A 57 26.87 -9.03 -3.81
N ASN A 58 26.30 -10.10 -3.26
CA ASN A 58 26.40 -10.40 -1.85
C ASN A 58 27.01 -11.79 -1.67
N ALA A 59 28.35 -11.82 -1.62
CA ALA A 59 29.12 -13.04 -1.48
C ALA A 59 28.88 -13.77 -0.14
N VAL A 60 28.49 -13.04 0.92
CA VAL A 60 28.20 -13.66 2.24
C VAL A 60 26.92 -14.49 2.20
N ASN A 61 25.90 -13.99 1.50
CA ASN A 61 24.61 -14.66 1.38
C ASN A 61 24.49 -15.47 0.08
N HIS A 62 25.57 -15.58 -0.70
CA HIS A 62 25.60 -16.23 -2.01
C HIS A 62 24.42 -15.82 -2.90
N CYS A 63 24.19 -14.50 -3.00
CA CYS A 63 23.08 -13.97 -3.80
C CYS A 63 23.44 -12.69 -4.58
N LEU A 64 22.75 -12.52 -5.71
CA LEU A 64 22.76 -11.31 -6.52
C LEU A 64 21.49 -10.52 -6.25
N GLU A 65 21.64 -9.29 -5.75
CA GLU A 65 20.55 -8.33 -5.62
C GLU A 65 20.42 -7.52 -6.91
N VAL A 66 19.42 -7.84 -7.73
CA VAL A 66 19.13 -7.16 -8.99
C VAL A 66 18.36 -5.87 -8.69
N ILE A 67 18.86 -4.75 -9.23
CA ILE A 67 18.23 -3.43 -9.15
C ILE A 67 17.49 -3.13 -10.45
N ASP A 68 18.14 -3.40 -11.58
CA ASP A 68 17.63 -3.06 -12.92
C ASP A 68 18.32 -3.98 -13.95
N TRP A 69 17.70 -4.20 -15.10
CA TRP A 69 18.25 -5.02 -16.15
C TRP A 69 17.92 -4.43 -17.52
N ARG A 70 18.86 -4.58 -18.44
CA ARG A 70 18.64 -4.24 -19.83
C ARG A 70 17.84 -5.36 -20.47
N ALA A 71 16.69 -5.03 -21.05
CA ALA A 71 15.98 -5.97 -21.90
C ALA A 71 16.88 -6.35 -23.09
N SER A 72 17.34 -7.60 -23.11
CA SER A 72 17.83 -8.21 -24.35
C SER A 72 16.61 -8.48 -25.24
N CYS A 73 16.79 -8.37 -26.55
CA CYS A 73 15.75 -8.19 -27.55
C CYS A 73 14.44 -8.94 -27.30
N VAL A 74 13.36 -8.16 -27.48
CA VAL A 74 11.95 -8.55 -27.43
C VAL A 74 11.61 -9.28 -28.73
N GLU A 75 12.04 -10.53 -28.88
CA GLU A 75 11.68 -11.29 -30.09
C GLU A 75 10.28 -11.93 -29.95
N ASN A 76 9.74 -12.02 -28.72
CA ASN A 76 8.41 -12.54 -28.43
C ASN A 76 7.80 -11.89 -27.15
N LEU A 77 7.67 -10.56 -27.06
CA LEU A 77 6.78 -10.00 -26.03
C LEU A 77 5.35 -10.31 -26.45
N ASP A 78 4.68 -11.06 -25.59
CA ASP A 78 3.25 -11.06 -25.51
C ASP A 78 2.81 -9.64 -25.07
N MET A 79 2.56 -8.77 -26.07
CA MET A 79 2.04 -7.42 -25.86
C MET A 79 0.72 -7.45 -25.08
N ASP A 80 -0.04 -8.54 -25.23
CA ASP A 80 -1.29 -8.75 -24.52
C ASP A 80 -1.01 -9.00 -23.03
N PHE A 81 0.01 -9.78 -22.69
CA PHE A 81 0.45 -9.97 -21.30
C PHE A 81 0.86 -8.66 -20.62
N MET A 82 1.60 -7.79 -21.30
CA MET A 82 1.96 -6.48 -20.73
C MET A 82 0.75 -5.59 -20.52
N THR A 83 -0.15 -5.57 -21.50
CA THR A 83 -1.39 -4.77 -21.45
C THR A 83 -2.25 -5.27 -20.30
N GLN A 84 -2.45 -6.58 -20.19
CA GLN A 84 -3.16 -7.22 -19.09
C GLN A 84 -2.54 -6.87 -17.73
N THR A 85 -1.21 -6.95 -17.60
CA THR A 85 -0.53 -6.64 -16.32
C THR A 85 -0.76 -5.17 -15.91
N LEU A 86 -0.70 -4.24 -16.87
CA LEU A 86 -0.95 -2.82 -16.63
C LEU A 86 -2.42 -2.55 -16.30
N GLU A 87 -3.35 -3.22 -16.98
CA GLU A 87 -4.79 -3.13 -16.69
C GLU A 87 -5.13 -3.67 -15.30
N GLU A 88 -4.56 -4.82 -14.93
CA GLU A 88 -4.70 -5.39 -13.59
C GLU A 88 -4.15 -4.45 -12.52
N TRP A 89 -3.00 -3.83 -12.77
CA TRP A 89 -2.42 -2.85 -11.85
C TRP A 89 -3.29 -1.59 -11.72
N SER A 90 -3.78 -1.06 -12.84
CA SER A 90 -4.69 0.09 -12.87
C SER A 90 -5.99 -0.21 -12.11
N LYS A 91 -6.57 -1.38 -12.33
CA LYS A 91 -7.76 -1.84 -11.61
C LYS A 91 -7.53 -1.91 -10.11
N ARG A 92 -6.41 -2.50 -9.66
CA ARG A 92 -6.05 -2.56 -8.24
C ARG A 92 -5.91 -1.17 -7.63
N CYS A 93 -5.32 -0.21 -8.34
CA CYS A 93 -5.26 1.17 -7.89
C CYS A 93 -6.65 1.80 -7.77
N GLY A 94 -7.54 1.56 -8.73
CA GLY A 94 -8.92 2.03 -8.68
C GLY A 94 -9.70 1.44 -7.49
N ASP A 95 -9.61 0.14 -7.27
CA ASP A 95 -10.25 -0.55 -6.14
C ASP A 95 -9.74 -0.02 -4.79
N PHE A 96 -8.44 0.23 -4.68
CA PHE A 96 -7.83 0.79 -3.47
C PHE A 96 -8.32 2.22 -3.19
N VAL A 97 -8.43 3.06 -4.21
CA VAL A 97 -8.99 4.42 -4.08
C VAL A 97 -10.45 4.35 -3.62
N ASN A 98 -11.27 3.50 -4.24
CA ASN A 98 -12.67 3.32 -3.86
C ASN A 98 -12.83 2.86 -2.41
N LEU A 99 -11.97 1.93 -1.95
CA LEU A 99 -11.94 1.49 -0.57
C LEU A 99 -11.62 2.63 0.39
N LEU A 100 -10.61 3.45 0.08
CA LEU A 100 -10.24 4.61 0.90
C LEU A 100 -11.36 5.65 0.94
N SER A 101 -11.97 5.98 -0.20
CA SER A 101 -13.11 6.88 -0.26
C SER A 101 -14.27 6.36 0.59
N GLY A 102 -14.58 5.06 0.53
CA GLY A 102 -15.60 4.44 1.38
C GLY A 102 -15.28 4.51 2.88
N GLN A 103 -14.01 4.36 3.26
CA GLN A 103 -13.58 4.53 4.66
C GLN A 103 -13.75 5.97 5.13
N VAL A 104 -13.38 6.95 4.30
CA VAL A 104 -13.57 8.38 4.60
C VAL A 104 -15.04 8.73 4.75
N ASP A 105 -15.89 8.26 3.84
CA ASP A 105 -17.33 8.50 3.91
C ASP A 105 -17.97 7.86 5.14
N GLY A 106 -17.53 6.65 5.50
CA GLY A 106 -17.96 5.98 6.73
C GLY A 106 -17.58 6.76 7.98
N ALA A 107 -16.34 7.25 8.05
CA ALA A 107 -15.89 8.08 9.16
C ALA A 107 -16.66 9.41 9.25
N ASN A 108 -16.90 10.07 8.11
CA ASN A 108 -17.66 11.31 8.05
C ASN A 108 -19.11 11.11 8.50
N LYS A 109 -19.77 10.02 8.08
CA LYS A 109 -21.11 9.66 8.54
C LYS A 109 -21.14 9.42 10.04
N PHE A 110 -20.19 8.65 10.57
CA PHE A 110 -20.10 8.38 11.99
C PHE A 110 -19.94 9.65 12.82
N VAL A 111 -19.07 10.57 12.38
CA VAL A 111 -18.90 11.88 13.04
C VAL A 111 -20.18 12.72 12.96
N ALA A 112 -20.86 12.74 11.80
CA ALA A 112 -22.11 13.47 11.64
C ALA A 112 -23.22 12.94 12.55
N GLU A 113 -23.38 11.62 12.64
CA GLU A 113 -24.34 10.95 13.53
C GLU A 113 -24.02 11.21 15.01
N PHE A 114 -22.75 11.12 15.38
CA PHE A 114 -22.29 11.41 16.73
C PHE A 114 -22.63 12.85 17.14
N ASN A 115 -22.27 13.84 16.30
CA ASN A 115 -22.55 15.25 16.55
C ASN A 115 -24.06 15.54 16.62
N ALA A 116 -24.86 14.90 15.76
CA ALA A 116 -26.31 15.05 15.79
C ALA A 116 -26.92 14.50 17.08
N ASN A 117 -26.44 13.35 17.55
CA ASN A 117 -26.90 12.77 18.81
C ASN A 117 -26.45 13.60 20.02
N GLU A 118 -25.21 14.08 20.03
CA GLU A 118 -24.71 14.99 21.07
C GLU A 118 -25.59 16.24 21.16
N LYS A 119 -25.89 16.89 20.02
CA LYS A 119 -26.77 18.05 19.97
C LYS A 119 -28.18 17.75 20.50
N ARG A 120 -28.77 16.61 20.10
CA ARG A 120 -30.10 16.20 20.60
C ARG A 120 -30.10 16.05 22.12
N ILE A 121 -29.06 15.41 22.68
CA ILE A 121 -28.92 15.22 24.13
C ILE A 121 -28.74 16.57 24.83
N THR A 122 -27.93 17.49 24.28
CA THR A 122 -27.76 18.82 24.88
C THR A 122 -29.06 19.62 24.88
N ASP A 123 -29.83 19.58 23.79
CA ASP A 123 -31.12 20.27 23.67
C ASP A 123 -32.15 19.70 24.66
N GLU A 124 -32.19 18.37 24.84
CA GLU A 124 -33.05 17.71 25.84
C GLU A 124 -32.67 18.12 27.26
N VAL A 125 -31.38 18.15 27.60
CA VAL A 125 -30.90 18.59 28.91
C VAL A 125 -31.27 20.04 29.16
N GLU A 126 -31.14 20.91 28.16
CA GLU A 126 -31.50 22.32 28.28
C GLU A 126 -33.01 22.52 28.47
N ASN A 127 -33.84 21.83 27.68
CA ASN A 127 -35.30 21.84 27.86
C ASN A 127 -35.71 21.37 29.26
N ILE A 128 -35.11 20.28 29.75
CA ILE A 128 -35.38 19.77 31.10
C ILE A 128 -35.00 20.82 32.16
N LYS A 129 -33.80 21.43 32.05
CA LYS A 129 -33.37 22.50 32.97
C LYS A 129 -34.36 23.68 32.97
N GLN A 130 -34.82 24.11 31.79
CA GLN A 130 -35.79 25.20 31.65
C GLN A 130 -37.12 24.88 32.33
N LEU A 131 -37.64 23.66 32.15
CA LEU A 131 -38.87 23.21 32.82
C LEU A 131 -38.74 23.25 34.35
N PHE A 132 -37.61 22.81 34.90
CA PHE A 132 -37.37 22.87 36.34
C PHE A 132 -37.29 24.32 36.85
N THR A 133 -36.61 25.22 36.12
CA THR A 133 -36.56 26.64 36.52
C THR A 133 -37.93 27.32 36.48
N CYS A 134 -38.76 27.08 35.45
CA CYS A 134 -40.11 27.63 35.39
C CYS A 134 -41.05 27.02 36.45
N ALA A 135 -40.86 25.76 36.81
CA ALA A 135 -41.64 25.09 37.87
C ALA A 135 -41.30 25.64 39.26
N ASP A 136 -40.02 25.88 39.55
CA ASP A 136 -39.60 26.53 40.80
C ASP A 136 -40.14 27.96 40.88
N ASP A 137 -40.04 28.74 39.80
CA ASP A 137 -40.49 30.14 39.78
C ASP A 137 -42.02 30.25 39.96
N SER A 138 -42.79 29.39 39.31
CA SER A 138 -44.25 29.34 39.48
C SER A 138 -44.70 28.77 40.84
N THR A 139 -43.90 27.93 41.49
CA THR A 139 -44.16 27.45 42.86
C THR A 139 -43.84 28.53 43.90
N VAL A 140 -42.77 29.29 43.69
CA VAL A 140 -42.41 30.46 44.50
C VAL A 140 -43.48 31.54 44.36
N GLN A 141 -43.92 31.85 43.13
CA GLN A 141 -45.03 32.79 42.88
C GLN A 141 -46.32 32.34 43.56
N ARG A 142 -46.73 31.06 43.43
CA ARG A 142 -47.98 30.56 44.02
C ARG A 142 -47.97 30.61 45.55
N LYS A 143 -46.84 30.27 46.19
CA LYS A 143 -46.67 30.41 47.65
C LYS A 143 -46.68 31.88 48.09
N PHE A 144 -46.06 32.76 47.31
CA PHE A 144 -46.04 34.20 47.56
C PHE A 144 -47.47 34.79 47.56
N TRP A 145 -48.28 34.50 46.54
CA TRP A 145 -49.66 34.98 46.47
C TRP A 145 -50.57 34.38 47.57
N SER A 146 -50.40 33.10 47.91
CA SER A 146 -51.17 32.48 49.00
C SER A 146 -50.85 33.03 50.39
N GLY A 147 -49.66 33.62 50.59
CA GLY A 147 -49.27 34.27 51.84
C GLY A 147 -49.79 35.71 51.97
N VAL A 148 -50.16 36.36 50.86
CA VAL A 148 -50.67 37.73 50.84
C VAL A 148 -52.18 37.79 51.07
N GLU A 149 -52.94 36.76 50.70
CA GLU A 149 -54.40 36.69 50.95
C GLU A 149 -54.77 36.29 52.40
N GLY A 150 -53.78 36.03 53.26
CA GLY A 150 -53.97 35.61 54.66
C GLY A 150 -53.78 36.69 55.74
N LEU A 151 -53.74 37.97 55.36
CA LEU A 151 -53.66 39.15 56.24
C LEU A 151 -54.91 40.02 56.05
#